data_AF-T0HD18-F1
#
_entry.id   AF-T0HD18-F1
#
_cell.length_a   1.000
_cell.length_b   1.000
_cell.length_c   1.000
_cell.angle_alpha   90.00
_cell.angle_beta   90.00
_cell.angle_gamma   90.00
#
_symmetry.space_group_name_H-M   'P 1'
#
loop_
_entity.id
_entity.type
_entity.pdbx_description
1 polymer ?
#
loop_
_entity_poly.entity_id
_entity_poly.type
_entity_poly.pdbx_seq_one_letter_code
_entity_poly.pdbx_strand_id
1 'polypeptide(L)'
;MHAISSRAETDVALRETMHDLRNLFGVVASARHMLDDKPSGERRALLLDAIEDAAVRGGKLTTAMLARRGSDRHASCLDLNTHLRDLEPLMSARAGRDVAIHFESCRSALPVKLDTAGLDAAVLELVANACSALPTSGDILVRTRRVGSRVWLMVADNGNGMSGDELRRALAPTEHPSAHGTGLGRVRHFAGNAHGSLRMRSRKARGTLAVLNLPLVLKLTGGEAAATPPARRHNIAQEIRHEKRQSITA
;
A
#
# COMPACT_ATOMS: atom_id res chain seq x y z
N MET A 1 -20.57 26.10 -19.45
CA MET A 1 -21.12 26.26 -18.08
C MET A 1 -20.96 25.02 -17.19
N HIS A 2 -20.86 23.78 -17.71
CA HIS A 2 -20.68 22.56 -16.90
C HIS A 2 -19.35 22.44 -16.12
N ALA A 3 -18.26 23.06 -16.58
CA ALA A 3 -16.94 22.94 -15.94
C ALA A 3 -16.79 23.74 -14.62
N ILE A 4 -17.57 24.81 -14.44
CA ILE A 4 -17.48 25.70 -13.27
C ILE A 4 -18.21 25.08 -12.06
N SER A 5 -19.31 24.34 -12.28
CA SER A 5 -20.05 23.64 -11.21
C SER A 5 -19.22 22.54 -10.57
N SER A 6 -18.53 21.71 -11.38
CA SER A 6 -17.74 20.59 -10.83
C SER A 6 -16.55 21.04 -9.96
N ARG A 7 -15.98 22.23 -10.25
CA ARG A 7 -14.84 22.78 -9.50
C ARG A 7 -15.26 23.32 -8.14
N ALA A 8 -16.43 23.93 -8.05
CA ALA A 8 -17.02 24.39 -6.79
C ALA A 8 -17.44 23.22 -5.88
N GLU A 9 -18.04 22.17 -6.45
CA GLU A 9 -18.42 20.94 -5.71
C GLU A 9 -17.19 20.20 -5.16
N THR A 10 -16.08 20.16 -5.91
CA THR A 10 -14.82 19.59 -5.41
C THR A 10 -14.20 20.40 -4.27
N ASP A 11 -14.36 21.72 -4.26
CA ASP A 11 -13.78 22.60 -3.25
C ASP A 11 -14.56 22.55 -1.92
N VAL A 12 -15.89 22.47 -2.00
CA VAL A 12 -16.77 22.25 -0.83
C VAL A 12 -16.44 20.91 -0.16
N ALA A 13 -16.37 19.84 -0.94
CA ALA A 13 -16.09 18.52 -0.39
C ALA A 13 -14.64 18.37 0.13
N LEU A 14 -13.66 19.08 -0.46
CA LEU A 14 -12.31 19.16 0.08
C LEU A 14 -12.30 19.87 1.45
N ARG A 15 -13.08 20.94 1.58
CA ARG A 15 -13.21 21.72 2.82
C ARG A 15 -13.86 20.89 3.95
N GLU A 16 -14.89 20.13 3.64
CA GLU A 16 -15.52 19.17 4.57
C GLU A 16 -14.53 18.09 5.00
N THR A 17 -13.79 17.51 4.05
CA THR A 17 -12.80 16.46 4.35
C THR A 17 -11.63 17.02 5.19
N MET A 18 -11.21 18.27 4.95
CA MET A 18 -10.21 18.96 5.78
C MET A 18 -10.73 19.28 7.19
N HIS A 19 -12.01 19.62 7.31
CA HIS A 19 -12.67 19.81 8.61
C HIS A 19 -12.68 18.50 9.40
N ASP A 20 -13.00 17.39 8.76
CA ASP A 20 -13.01 16.07 9.40
C ASP A 20 -11.60 15.64 9.82
N LEU A 21 -10.56 15.90 9.02
CA LEU A 21 -9.16 15.70 9.45
C LEU A 21 -8.82 16.54 10.68
N ARG A 22 -9.19 17.82 10.69
CA ARG A 22 -8.95 18.73 11.81
C ARG A 22 -9.66 18.25 13.08
N ASN A 23 -10.86 17.69 12.95
CA ASN A 23 -11.59 17.10 14.07
C ASN A 23 -10.86 15.86 14.63
N LEU A 24 -10.34 14.99 13.76
CA LEU A 24 -9.57 13.81 14.19
C LEU A 24 -8.27 14.22 14.89
N PHE A 25 -7.57 15.24 14.40
CA PHE A 25 -6.40 15.79 15.10
C PHE A 25 -6.78 16.41 16.45
N GLY A 26 -7.95 17.07 16.54
CA GLY A 26 -8.49 17.57 17.79
C GLY A 26 -8.71 16.45 18.82
N VAL A 27 -9.25 15.31 18.40
CA VAL A 27 -9.43 14.12 19.26
C VAL A 27 -8.07 13.59 19.76
N VAL A 28 -7.09 13.45 18.86
CA VAL A 28 -5.74 12.98 19.24
C VAL A 28 -5.06 13.94 20.23
N ALA A 29 -5.11 15.24 19.96
CA ALA A 29 -4.50 16.26 20.83
C ALA A 29 -5.18 16.32 22.20
N SER A 30 -6.52 16.29 22.23
CA SER A 30 -7.28 16.30 23.48
C SER A 30 -7.03 15.04 24.31
N ALA A 31 -7.08 13.86 23.69
CA ALA A 31 -6.82 12.61 24.39
C ALA A 31 -5.38 12.54 24.92
N ARG A 32 -4.40 13.04 24.16
CA ARG A 32 -3.01 13.12 24.61
C ARG A 32 -2.86 14.05 25.83
N HIS A 33 -3.51 15.20 25.83
CA HIS A 33 -3.48 16.14 26.97
C HIS A 33 -4.11 15.50 28.22
N MET A 34 -5.23 14.82 28.08
CA MET A 34 -5.90 14.11 29.19
C MET A 34 -5.08 12.93 29.74
N LEU A 35 -4.15 12.38 28.95
CA LEU A 35 -3.22 11.35 29.42
C LEU A 35 -2.10 11.93 30.30
N ASP A 36 -1.77 13.23 30.19
CA ASP A 36 -0.78 13.88 31.05
C ASP A 36 -1.26 13.96 32.52
N ASP A 37 -2.57 13.99 32.73
CA ASP A 37 -3.20 14.03 34.06
C ASP A 37 -3.20 12.67 34.79
N LYS A 38 -2.52 11.65 34.25
CA LYS A 38 -2.42 10.28 34.80
C LYS A 38 -3.79 9.68 35.18
N PRO A 39 -4.73 9.57 34.23
CA PRO A 39 -6.07 9.07 34.48
C PRO A 39 -6.06 7.60 34.94
N SER A 40 -7.16 7.15 35.54
CA SER A 40 -7.36 5.76 35.96
C SER A 40 -7.14 4.78 34.80
N GLY A 41 -6.84 3.51 35.10
CA GLY A 41 -6.52 2.51 34.08
C GLY A 41 -7.60 2.36 32.99
N GLU A 42 -8.87 2.35 33.39
CA GLU A 42 -10.02 2.27 32.48
C GLU A 42 -10.13 3.54 31.61
N ARG A 43 -10.00 4.72 32.21
CA ARG A 43 -10.06 5.99 31.48
C ARG A 43 -8.87 6.16 30.53
N ARG A 44 -7.68 5.71 30.93
CA ARG A 44 -6.48 5.66 30.10
C ARG A 44 -6.68 4.76 28.89
N ALA A 45 -7.27 3.58 29.06
CA ALA A 45 -7.56 2.66 27.96
C ALA A 45 -8.51 3.32 26.94
N LEU A 46 -9.61 3.90 27.39
CA LEU A 46 -10.56 4.64 26.54
C LEU A 46 -9.91 5.78 25.73
N LEU A 47 -8.96 6.51 26.34
CA LEU A 47 -8.24 7.59 25.65
C LEU A 47 -7.28 7.05 24.57
N LEU A 48 -6.63 5.92 24.84
CA LEU A 48 -5.75 5.27 23.87
C LEU A 48 -6.57 4.71 22.68
N ASP A 49 -7.71 4.08 22.95
CA ASP A 49 -8.63 3.59 21.91
C ASP A 49 -9.14 4.75 21.04
N ALA A 50 -9.47 5.90 21.64
CA ALA A 50 -9.89 7.08 20.90
C ALA A 50 -8.79 7.65 19.98
N ILE A 51 -7.52 7.61 20.41
CA ILE A 51 -6.37 8.00 19.59
C ILE A 51 -6.20 7.03 18.42
N GLU A 52 -6.29 5.72 18.68
CA GLU A 52 -6.15 4.69 17.65
C GLU A 52 -7.26 4.80 16.61
N ASP A 53 -8.51 4.93 17.03
CA ASP A 53 -9.66 5.08 16.15
C ASP A 53 -9.58 6.38 15.32
N ALA A 54 -9.13 7.48 15.93
CA ALA A 54 -8.86 8.72 15.22
C ALA A 54 -7.74 8.58 14.17
N ALA A 55 -6.66 7.85 14.49
CA ALA A 55 -5.57 7.58 13.56
C ALA A 55 -6.03 6.69 12.38
N VAL A 56 -6.80 5.63 12.65
CA VAL A 56 -7.37 4.74 11.62
C VAL A 56 -8.30 5.50 10.69
N ARG A 57 -9.20 6.33 11.24
CA ARG A 57 -10.07 7.20 10.43
C ARG A 57 -9.26 8.22 9.64
N GLY A 58 -8.25 8.83 10.23
CA GLY A 58 -7.36 9.78 9.57
C GLY A 58 -6.66 9.16 8.36
N GLY A 59 -6.12 7.95 8.52
CA GLY A 59 -5.50 7.19 7.44
C GLY A 59 -6.47 6.83 6.31
N LYS A 60 -7.72 6.47 6.63
CA LYS A 60 -8.76 6.25 5.61
C LYS A 60 -9.07 7.54 4.85
N LEU A 61 -9.18 8.67 5.56
CA LEU A 61 -9.52 9.96 4.97
C LEU A 61 -8.38 10.51 4.10
N THR A 62 -7.13 10.38 4.53
CA THR A 62 -5.96 10.75 3.71
C THR A 62 -5.84 9.87 2.47
N THR A 63 -6.08 8.56 2.59
CA THR A 63 -6.13 7.66 1.43
C THR A 63 -7.25 8.06 0.46
N ALA A 64 -8.43 8.43 0.98
CA ALA A 64 -9.54 8.92 0.16
C ALA A 64 -9.22 10.28 -0.49
N MET A 65 -8.55 11.21 0.21
CA MET A 65 -8.08 12.47 -0.36
C MET A 65 -7.06 12.25 -1.49
N LEU A 66 -6.08 11.36 -1.28
CA LEU A 66 -5.08 10.99 -2.29
C LEU A 66 -5.76 10.39 -3.52
N ALA A 67 -6.74 9.49 -3.33
CA ALA A 67 -7.54 8.93 -4.41
C ALA A 67 -8.41 9.97 -5.14
N ARG A 68 -8.91 11.01 -4.43
CA ARG A 68 -9.74 12.09 -4.99
C ARG A 68 -8.95 13.17 -5.75
N ARG A 69 -7.63 13.28 -5.57
CA ARG A 69 -6.78 14.18 -6.40
C ARG A 69 -6.69 13.76 -7.88
N GLY A 70 -7.39 12.70 -8.28
CA GLY A 70 -7.45 12.16 -9.65
C GLY A 70 -8.04 13.07 -10.74
N SER A 71 -8.35 14.35 -10.47
CA SER A 71 -8.65 15.33 -11.52
C SER A 71 -7.39 15.98 -12.11
N ASP A 72 -6.21 15.76 -11.50
CA ASP A 72 -4.91 16.28 -11.94
C ASP A 72 -3.86 15.14 -12.04
N ARG A 73 -4.23 14.06 -12.74
CA ARG A 73 -3.42 12.85 -12.99
C ARG A 73 -2.19 13.15 -13.86
N HIS A 74 -1.15 13.76 -13.29
CA HIS A 74 0.13 13.89 -13.97
C HIS A 74 1.02 12.70 -13.63
N ALA A 75 1.08 11.72 -14.54
CA ALA A 75 2.05 10.64 -14.44
C ALA A 75 3.47 11.22 -14.41
N SER A 76 4.19 10.99 -13.32
CA SER A 76 5.53 11.52 -13.09
C SER A 76 6.57 10.41 -13.21
N CYS A 77 7.78 10.76 -13.67
CA CYS A 77 8.91 9.83 -13.68
C CYS A 77 9.55 9.81 -12.29
N LEU A 78 9.62 8.64 -11.67
CA LEU A 78 10.18 8.45 -10.34
C LEU A 78 11.01 7.16 -10.28
N ASP A 79 11.93 7.07 -9.33
CA ASP A 79 12.59 5.81 -8.98
C ASP A 79 11.73 5.06 -7.96
N LEU A 80 11.24 3.87 -8.33
CA LEU A 80 10.28 3.14 -7.50
C LEU A 80 10.88 2.74 -6.14
N ASN A 81 12.17 2.43 -6.08
CA ASN A 81 12.81 2.04 -4.81
C ASN A 81 12.82 3.20 -3.81
N THR A 82 13.23 4.38 -4.27
CA THR A 82 13.27 5.59 -3.45
C THR A 82 11.88 5.95 -2.96
N HIS A 83 10.90 5.97 -3.87
CA HIS A 83 9.52 6.31 -3.54
C HIS A 83 8.89 5.35 -2.51
N LEU A 84 9.11 4.05 -2.64
CA LEU A 84 8.59 3.08 -1.67
C LEU A 84 9.27 3.17 -0.30
N ARG A 85 10.54 3.58 -0.25
CA ARG A 85 11.23 3.85 1.01
C ARG A 85 10.61 5.06 1.72
N ASP A 86 10.26 6.11 0.97
CA ASP A 86 9.58 7.29 1.53
C ASP A 86 8.16 6.94 2.00
N LEU A 87 7.52 5.94 1.39
CA LEU A 87 6.19 5.45 1.76
C LEU A 87 6.22 4.47 2.95
N GLU A 88 7.38 3.92 3.32
CA GLU A 88 7.55 2.91 4.38
C GLU A 88 6.93 3.33 5.73
N PRO A 89 7.08 4.57 6.22
CA PRO A 89 6.46 4.98 7.48
C PRO A 89 4.92 4.88 7.45
N LEU A 90 4.28 5.17 6.31
CA LEU A 90 2.83 5.02 6.15
C LEU A 90 2.41 3.55 6.09
N MET A 91 3.22 2.70 5.45
CA MET A 91 2.98 1.26 5.45
C MET A 91 3.06 0.70 6.88
N SER A 92 4.09 1.08 7.64
CA SER A 92 4.29 0.64 9.02
C SER A 92 3.18 1.14 9.95
N ALA A 93 2.76 2.41 9.80
CA ALA A 93 1.62 2.95 10.55
C ALA A 93 0.31 2.20 10.22
N ARG A 94 0.13 1.78 8.96
CA ARG A 94 -1.03 1.00 8.52
C ARG A 94 -1.02 -0.43 9.08
N ALA A 95 0.16 -1.01 9.27
CA ALA A 95 0.32 -2.38 9.75
C ALA A 95 0.18 -2.53 11.27
N GLY A 96 0.52 -1.50 12.04
CA GLY A 96 0.44 -1.52 13.50
C GLY A 96 1.66 -2.17 14.15
N ARG A 97 1.64 -2.30 15.48
CA ARG A 97 2.83 -2.70 16.27
C ARG A 97 3.19 -4.19 16.17
N ASP A 98 2.20 -5.06 15.92
CA ASP A 98 2.39 -6.52 15.95
C ASP A 98 2.73 -7.12 14.57
N VAL A 99 2.83 -6.27 13.54
CA VAL A 99 3.14 -6.67 12.17
C VAL A 99 4.48 -6.06 11.75
N ALA A 100 5.44 -6.91 11.41
CA ALA A 100 6.73 -6.47 10.89
C ALA A 100 6.67 -6.28 9.37
N ILE A 101 7.00 -5.08 8.88
CA ILE A 101 7.21 -4.83 7.45
C ILE A 101 8.71 -4.94 7.15
N HIS A 102 9.03 -5.81 6.21
CA HIS A 102 10.37 -5.98 5.66
C HIS A 102 10.41 -5.36 4.28
N PHE A 103 11.28 -4.37 4.06
CA PHE A 103 11.45 -3.76 2.75
C PHE A 103 12.73 -4.22 2.07
N GLU A 104 12.58 -4.82 0.88
CA GLU A 104 13.70 -5.29 0.08
C GLU A 104 13.68 -4.64 -1.32
N SER A 105 14.45 -3.55 -1.46
CA SER A 105 14.59 -2.86 -2.74
C SER A 105 15.56 -3.57 -3.69
N CYS A 106 15.22 -3.59 -4.97
CA CYS A 106 16.15 -3.92 -6.05
C CYS A 106 17.37 -3.01 -5.98
N ARG A 107 18.56 -3.57 -6.24
CA ARG A 107 19.82 -2.79 -6.18
C ARG A 107 19.92 -1.73 -7.28
N SER A 108 19.40 -2.02 -8.47
CA SER A 108 19.38 -1.07 -9.58
C SER A 108 18.22 -0.10 -9.42
N ALA A 109 18.39 1.13 -9.89
CA ALA A 109 17.28 2.06 -10.07
C ALA A 109 16.16 1.44 -10.90
N LEU A 110 14.93 1.72 -10.52
CA LEU A 110 13.69 1.26 -11.13
C LEU A 110 12.86 2.47 -11.58
N PRO A 111 13.32 3.20 -12.62
CA PRO A 111 12.56 4.31 -13.19
C PRO A 111 11.21 3.83 -13.74
N VAL A 112 10.13 4.43 -13.25
CA VAL A 112 8.74 4.18 -13.66
C VAL A 112 8.05 5.52 -13.94
N LYS A 113 7.07 5.54 -14.85
CA LYS A 113 6.23 6.73 -15.10
C LYS A 113 4.80 6.43 -14.65
N LEU A 114 4.41 6.94 -13.49
CA LEU A 114 3.16 6.56 -12.82
C LEU A 114 2.47 7.76 -12.19
N ASP A 115 1.15 7.66 -11.99
CA ASP A 115 0.43 8.51 -11.05
C ASP A 115 0.86 8.12 -9.62
N THR A 116 1.60 9.02 -8.97
CA THR A 116 2.18 8.78 -7.63
C THR A 116 1.10 8.56 -6.57
N ALA A 117 0.02 9.34 -6.60
CA ALA A 117 -1.07 9.18 -5.62
C ALA A 117 -1.81 7.85 -5.83
N GLY A 118 -2.00 7.45 -7.09
CA GLY A 118 -2.54 6.14 -7.45
C GLY A 118 -1.63 4.98 -7.00
N LEU A 119 -0.31 5.15 -7.10
CA LEU A 119 0.67 4.17 -6.64
C LEU A 119 0.59 4.02 -5.12
N ASP A 120 0.62 5.12 -4.38
CA ASP A 120 0.55 5.12 -2.91
C ASP A 120 -0.72 4.41 -2.42
N ALA A 121 -1.87 4.79 -2.99
CA ALA A 121 -3.13 4.13 -2.69
C ALA A 121 -3.07 2.63 -2.99
N ALA A 122 -2.54 2.23 -4.15
CA ALA A 122 -2.44 0.82 -4.51
C ALA A 122 -1.53 0.02 -3.55
N VAL A 123 -0.40 0.57 -3.13
CA VAL A 123 0.51 -0.08 -2.16
C VAL A 123 -0.16 -0.20 -0.80
N LEU A 124 -0.78 0.87 -0.30
CA LEU A 124 -1.45 0.86 1.01
C LEU A 124 -2.63 -0.12 1.04
N GLU A 125 -3.36 -0.30 -0.06
CA GLU A 125 -4.40 -1.32 -0.17
C GLU A 125 -3.83 -2.75 -0.15
N LEU A 126 -2.70 -2.99 -0.84
CA LEU A 126 -2.04 -4.29 -0.80
C LEU A 126 -1.51 -4.62 0.60
N VAL A 127 -0.92 -3.64 1.29
CA VAL A 127 -0.48 -3.79 2.69
C VAL A 127 -1.68 -4.03 3.60
N ALA A 128 -2.78 -3.28 3.45
CA ALA A 128 -3.98 -3.49 4.26
C ALA A 128 -4.59 -4.89 4.06
N ASN A 129 -4.59 -5.40 2.84
CA ASN A 129 -5.04 -6.76 2.53
C ASN A 129 -4.11 -7.81 3.16
N ALA A 130 -2.80 -7.59 3.11
CA ALA A 130 -1.81 -8.45 3.77
C ALA A 130 -2.04 -8.47 5.29
N CYS A 131 -2.20 -7.31 5.94
CA CYS A 131 -2.50 -7.21 7.37
C CYS A 131 -3.78 -7.96 7.75
N SER A 132 -4.84 -7.80 6.95
CA SER A 132 -6.13 -8.47 7.20
C SER A 132 -6.04 -10.00 7.06
N ALA A 133 -5.03 -10.52 6.38
CA ALA A 133 -4.79 -11.95 6.23
C ALA A 133 -3.92 -12.53 7.34
N LEU A 134 -3.18 -11.69 8.07
CA LEU A 134 -2.35 -12.11 9.19
C LEU A 134 -3.21 -12.49 10.41
N PRO A 135 -2.72 -13.40 11.29
CA PRO A 135 -3.22 -13.51 12.65
C PRO A 135 -2.78 -12.27 13.48
N THR A 136 -2.91 -12.30 14.81
CA THR A 136 -2.57 -11.18 15.71
C THR A 136 -1.17 -10.61 15.52
N SER A 137 -0.22 -11.40 14.99
CA SER A 137 1.11 -10.93 14.58
C SER A 137 1.54 -11.60 13.26
N GLY A 138 2.52 -11.01 12.59
CA GLY A 138 3.08 -11.62 11.38
C GLY A 138 4.07 -10.73 10.62
N ASP A 139 4.47 -11.20 9.45
CA ASP A 139 5.45 -10.55 8.61
C ASP A 139 4.87 -10.22 7.24
N ILE A 140 5.10 -9.00 6.79
CA ILE A 140 4.83 -8.54 5.42
C ILE A 140 6.16 -8.21 4.77
N LEU A 141 6.42 -8.78 3.60
CA LEU A 141 7.55 -8.44 2.76
C LEU A 141 7.08 -7.57 1.60
N VAL A 142 7.64 -6.37 1.50
CA VAL A 142 7.51 -5.49 0.34
C VAL A 142 8.83 -5.55 -0.43
N ARG A 143 8.81 -6.11 -1.64
CA ARG A 143 10.03 -6.33 -2.44
C ARG A 143 9.88 -5.77 -3.84
N THR A 144 10.94 -5.16 -4.35
CA THR A 144 11.00 -4.76 -5.77
C THR A 144 12.01 -5.59 -6.55
N ARG A 145 11.68 -5.90 -7.81
CA ARG A 145 12.56 -6.66 -8.71
C ARG A 145 12.45 -6.15 -10.13
N ARG A 146 13.59 -6.00 -10.82
CA ARG A 146 13.62 -5.79 -12.27
C ARG A 146 13.46 -7.13 -12.99
N VAL A 147 12.54 -7.20 -13.94
CA VAL A 147 12.30 -8.38 -14.78
C VAL A 147 12.23 -7.92 -16.24
N GLY A 148 13.38 -7.97 -16.94
CA GLY A 148 13.50 -7.46 -18.30
C GLY A 148 13.23 -5.95 -18.38
N SER A 149 12.25 -5.57 -19.20
CA SER A 149 11.72 -4.20 -19.36
C SER A 149 10.59 -3.86 -18.39
N ARG A 150 10.39 -4.68 -17.35
CA ARG A 150 9.33 -4.49 -16.36
C ARG A 150 9.88 -4.48 -14.95
N VAL A 151 9.05 -3.98 -14.04
CA VAL A 151 9.29 -3.95 -12.61
C VAL A 151 8.20 -4.72 -11.90
N TRP A 152 8.59 -5.60 -10.99
CA TRP A 152 7.68 -6.25 -10.08
C TRP A 152 7.78 -5.56 -8.72
N LEU A 153 6.67 -5.02 -8.26
CA LEU A 153 6.44 -4.65 -6.87
C LEU A 153 5.62 -5.77 -6.22
N MET A 154 6.23 -6.43 -5.24
CA MET A 154 5.70 -7.61 -4.58
C MET A 154 5.31 -7.25 -3.15
N VAL A 155 4.11 -7.63 -2.74
CA VAL A 155 3.67 -7.59 -1.34
C VAL A 155 3.29 -9.00 -0.94
N ALA A 156 4.01 -9.58 0.02
CA ALA A 156 3.80 -10.94 0.48
C ALA A 156 3.57 -10.98 1.98
N ASP A 157 2.63 -11.80 2.44
CA ASP A 157 2.37 -12.05 3.86
C ASP A 157 2.61 -13.51 4.22
N ASN A 158 2.77 -13.78 5.52
CA ASN A 158 2.81 -15.14 6.08
C ASN A 158 1.50 -15.55 6.77
N GLY A 159 0.38 -14.93 6.39
CA GLY A 159 -0.91 -15.10 7.03
C GLY A 159 -1.67 -16.37 6.63
N ASN A 160 -2.97 -16.35 6.87
CA ASN A 160 -3.88 -17.47 6.67
C ASN A 160 -4.01 -17.89 5.20
N GLY A 161 -3.78 -16.98 4.27
CA GLY A 161 -3.93 -17.21 2.83
C GLY A 161 -5.35 -17.66 2.42
N MET A 162 -5.50 -17.99 1.15
CA MET A 162 -6.76 -18.35 0.50
C MET A 162 -6.63 -19.68 -0.23
N SER A 163 -7.74 -20.41 -0.32
CA SER A 163 -7.94 -21.52 -1.26
C SER A 163 -8.07 -20.98 -2.70
N GLY A 164 -8.01 -21.87 -3.69
CA GLY A 164 -8.17 -21.48 -5.10
C GLY A 164 -9.52 -20.82 -5.39
N ASP A 165 -10.60 -21.31 -4.78
CA ASP A 165 -11.95 -20.75 -4.92
C ASP A 165 -12.08 -19.37 -4.27
N GLU A 166 -11.56 -19.22 -3.05
CA GLU A 166 -11.55 -17.93 -2.35
C GLU A 166 -10.73 -16.89 -3.14
N LEU A 167 -9.56 -17.27 -3.67
CA LEU A 167 -8.73 -16.39 -4.49
C LEU A 167 -9.44 -15.99 -5.80
N ARG A 168 -10.11 -16.94 -6.47
CA ARG A 168 -10.90 -16.64 -7.68
C ARG A 168 -12.02 -15.64 -7.40
N ARG A 169 -12.74 -15.82 -6.29
CA ARG A 169 -13.79 -14.88 -5.86
C ARG A 169 -13.21 -13.52 -5.49
N ALA A 170 -12.09 -13.48 -4.76
CA ALA A 170 -11.42 -12.24 -4.41
C ALA A 170 -10.94 -11.45 -5.64
N LEU A 171 -10.56 -12.14 -6.72
CA LEU A 171 -10.11 -11.53 -7.98
C LEU A 171 -11.25 -11.25 -8.98
N ALA A 172 -12.48 -11.67 -8.70
CA ALA A 172 -13.60 -11.49 -9.61
C ALA A 172 -13.88 -10.00 -9.87
N PRO A 173 -14.31 -9.60 -11.09
CA PRO A 173 -14.79 -8.25 -11.34
C PRO A 173 -15.99 -7.93 -10.43
N THR A 174 -15.94 -6.82 -9.71
CA THR A 174 -17.09 -6.32 -8.94
C THR A 174 -18.03 -5.57 -9.88
N GLU A 175 -19.26 -6.07 -10.07
CA GLU A 175 -20.25 -5.49 -11.00
C GLU A 175 -20.82 -4.14 -10.55
N HIS A 176 -20.59 -3.73 -9.29
CA HIS A 176 -21.10 -2.47 -8.74
C HIS A 176 -19.96 -1.53 -8.30
N PRO A 177 -19.78 -0.39 -8.99
CA PRO A 177 -18.79 0.64 -8.60
C PRO A 177 -19.11 1.35 -7.28
N SER A 178 -20.37 1.32 -6.85
CA SER A 178 -20.92 2.25 -5.85
C SER A 178 -20.88 1.74 -4.40
N ALA A 179 -20.36 0.54 -4.14
CA ALA A 179 -20.44 -0.08 -2.82
C ALA A 179 -19.06 -0.39 -2.22
N HIS A 180 -18.13 0.57 -2.17
CA HIS A 180 -16.89 0.52 -1.34
C HIS A 180 -16.12 -0.82 -1.34
N GLY A 181 -16.24 -1.55 -2.46
CA GLY A 181 -16.08 -3.00 -2.48
C GLY A 181 -14.67 -3.38 -2.91
N THR A 182 -13.88 -3.77 -1.91
CA THR A 182 -12.62 -4.50 -2.01
C THR A 182 -11.46 -3.66 -2.55
N GLY A 183 -10.51 -3.27 -1.69
CA GLY A 183 -9.30 -2.52 -2.08
C GLY A 183 -8.59 -3.05 -3.32
N LEU A 184 -8.69 -4.35 -3.58
CA LEU A 184 -8.10 -5.04 -4.73
C LEU A 184 -8.65 -4.57 -6.10
N GLY A 185 -9.93 -4.18 -6.17
CA GLY A 185 -10.52 -3.60 -7.39
C GLY A 185 -9.84 -2.29 -7.78
N ARG A 186 -9.53 -1.44 -6.79
CA ARG A 186 -8.78 -0.20 -7.00
C ARG A 186 -7.34 -0.47 -7.45
N VAL A 187 -6.68 -1.46 -6.84
CA VAL A 187 -5.32 -1.88 -7.25
C VAL A 187 -5.30 -2.37 -8.69
N ARG A 188 -6.30 -3.16 -9.12
CA ARG A 188 -6.42 -3.60 -10.52
C ARG A 188 -6.65 -2.44 -11.48
N HIS A 189 -7.51 -1.48 -11.11
CA HIS A 189 -7.76 -0.29 -11.92
C HIS A 189 -6.49 0.56 -12.07
N PHE A 190 -5.76 0.79 -10.97
CA PHE A 190 -4.46 1.46 -11.01
C PHE A 190 -3.48 0.73 -11.94
N ALA A 191 -3.32 -0.59 -11.77
CA ALA A 191 -2.43 -1.39 -12.59
C ALA A 191 -2.78 -1.28 -14.09
N GLY A 192 -4.07 -1.32 -14.44
CA GLY A 192 -4.53 -1.12 -15.82
C GLY A 192 -4.16 0.25 -16.39
N ASN A 193 -4.42 1.33 -15.63
CA ASN A 193 -4.06 2.69 -16.04
C ASN A 193 -2.54 2.89 -16.17
N ALA A 194 -1.76 2.14 -15.42
CA ALA A 194 -0.30 2.14 -15.46
C ALA A 194 0.30 1.26 -16.57
N HIS A 195 -0.52 0.72 -17.51
CA HIS A 195 -0.09 -0.28 -18.50
C HIS A 195 0.60 -1.51 -17.86
N GLY A 196 0.15 -1.82 -16.65
CA GLY A 196 0.61 -2.89 -15.81
C GLY A 196 -0.41 -4.01 -15.65
N SER A 197 -0.12 -4.91 -14.72
CA SER A 197 -1.06 -5.95 -14.30
C SER A 197 -0.88 -6.27 -12.82
N LEU A 198 -1.96 -6.68 -12.17
CA LEU A 198 -1.93 -7.26 -10.84
C LEU A 198 -2.07 -8.77 -10.95
N ARG A 199 -1.11 -9.51 -10.38
CA ARG A 199 -1.17 -10.97 -10.24
C ARG A 199 -1.15 -11.33 -8.77
N MET A 200 -1.88 -12.37 -8.39
CA MET A 200 -1.88 -12.86 -7.02
C MET A 200 -1.74 -14.38 -6.97
N ARG A 201 -1.03 -14.87 -5.97
CA ARG A 201 -0.97 -16.28 -5.59
C ARG A 201 -1.23 -16.37 -4.11
N SER A 202 -2.08 -17.30 -3.69
CA SER A 202 -2.35 -17.52 -2.28
C SER A 202 -2.57 -19.01 -2.03
N ARG A 203 -2.21 -19.46 -0.83
CA ARG A 203 -2.49 -20.83 -0.39
C ARG A 203 -2.82 -20.81 1.10
N LYS A 204 -3.88 -21.52 1.49
CA LYS A 204 -4.27 -21.72 2.89
C LYS A 204 -3.08 -22.09 3.77
N ALA A 205 -2.97 -21.42 4.92
CA ALA A 205 -1.91 -21.51 5.92
C ALA A 205 -0.49 -21.24 5.38
N ARG A 206 -0.36 -20.53 4.24
CA ARG A 206 0.94 -20.19 3.64
C ARG A 206 1.04 -18.74 3.20
N GLY A 207 0.06 -17.91 3.53
CA GLY A 207 -0.02 -16.50 3.16
C GLY A 207 -0.38 -16.23 1.70
N THR A 208 -0.30 -14.95 1.35
CA THR A 208 -0.60 -14.42 0.01
C THR A 208 0.61 -13.69 -0.57
N LEU A 209 0.75 -13.70 -1.89
CA LEU A 209 1.70 -12.91 -2.66
C LEU A 209 0.92 -12.15 -3.72
N ALA A 210 0.96 -10.82 -3.65
CA ALA A 210 0.50 -9.92 -4.70
C ALA A 210 1.70 -9.36 -5.46
N VAL A 211 1.59 -9.27 -6.79
CA VAL A 211 2.61 -8.74 -7.68
C VAL A 211 1.99 -7.70 -8.61
N LEU A 212 2.39 -6.46 -8.43
CA LEU A 212 2.16 -5.38 -9.38
C LEU A 212 3.30 -5.36 -10.41
N ASN A 213 2.94 -5.67 -11.65
CA ASN A 213 3.87 -5.73 -12.78
C ASN A 213 3.75 -4.46 -13.63
N LEU A 214 4.72 -3.57 -13.51
CA LEU A 214 4.71 -2.20 -14.07
C LEU A 214 5.77 -2.07 -15.18
N PRO A 215 5.55 -1.24 -16.21
CA PRO A 215 6.56 -0.98 -17.23
C PRO A 215 7.74 -0.18 -16.64
N LEU A 216 8.96 -0.64 -16.89
CA LEU A 216 10.16 0.14 -16.63
C LEU A 216 10.31 1.18 -17.75
N VAL A 217 10.58 2.44 -17.40
CA VAL A 217 10.98 3.44 -18.40
C VAL A 217 12.50 3.52 -18.46
N LEU A 218 13.07 3.34 -19.65
CA LEU A 218 14.50 3.55 -19.85
C LEU A 218 14.81 5.03 -19.63
N LYS A 219 15.53 5.34 -18.56
CA LYS A 219 16.21 6.64 -18.43
C LYS A 219 17.45 6.56 -19.31
N LEU A 220 17.48 7.31 -20.41
CA LEU A 220 18.74 7.60 -21.12
C LEU A 220 19.56 8.55 -20.25
N THR A 221 20.19 8.02 -19.21
CA THR A 221 21.21 8.75 -18.44
C THR A 221 22.47 7.92 -18.51
N GLY A 222 23.44 8.39 -19.31
CA GLY A 222 24.79 7.85 -19.36
C GLY A 222 25.40 7.87 -17.96
N GLY A 223 25.79 6.69 -17.47
CA GLY A 223 26.33 6.53 -16.12
C GLY A 223 26.60 5.05 -15.87
N GLU A 224 27.89 4.73 -15.78
CA GLU A 224 28.54 3.41 -15.72
C GLU A 224 27.84 2.31 -14.92
N ALA A 225 27.81 1.12 -15.52
CA ALA A 225 27.52 -0.14 -14.85
C ALA A 225 28.70 -0.54 -13.96
N ALA A 226 28.53 -0.46 -12.64
CA ALA A 226 29.50 -1.02 -11.70
C ALA A 226 29.08 -2.43 -11.23
N ALA A 227 29.99 -3.38 -11.42
CA ALA A 227 29.86 -4.80 -11.12
C ALA A 227 29.96 -5.13 -9.61
N THR A 228 29.50 -6.34 -9.28
CA THR A 228 29.35 -6.96 -7.93
C THR A 228 30.64 -7.66 -7.47
N PRO A 229 30.97 -7.73 -6.15
CA PRO A 229 30.84 -8.99 -5.37
C PRO A 229 30.59 -8.78 -3.84
N PRO A 230 30.58 -9.86 -3.02
CA PRO A 230 29.48 -10.78 -2.73
C PRO A 230 28.71 -10.44 -1.42
N ALA A 231 27.55 -11.07 -1.20
CA ALA A 231 26.90 -11.14 0.12
C ALA A 231 26.64 -12.60 0.54
N ARG A 232 27.12 -12.98 1.72
CA ARG A 232 26.82 -14.22 2.47
C ARG A 232 26.80 -13.81 3.96
N ARG A 233 25.92 -14.26 4.85
CA ARG A 233 24.70 -15.10 4.92
C ARG A 233 23.98 -14.65 6.22
N HIS A 234 22.65 -14.78 6.35
CA HIS A 234 21.96 -15.48 7.47
C HIS A 234 20.41 -15.41 7.35
N ASN A 235 19.79 -16.55 7.00
CA ASN A 235 18.38 -16.98 7.12
C ASN A 235 17.19 -16.04 6.76
N ILE A 236 16.94 -15.82 5.46
CA ILE A 236 15.62 -15.41 4.90
C ILE A 236 14.71 -16.65 4.80
N ALA A 237 14.82 -17.59 5.75
CA ALA A 237 14.32 -18.94 5.59
C ALA A 237 12.85 -19.04 6.00
N GLN A 238 11.96 -19.37 5.10
CA GLN A 238 12.18 -19.86 3.76
C GLN A 238 11.71 -18.69 2.86
N GLU A 239 12.51 -18.28 1.86
CA GLU A 239 12.54 -16.92 1.26
C GLU A 239 11.32 -16.59 0.40
N ILE A 240 10.21 -16.23 1.05
CA ILE A 240 8.86 -16.42 0.52
C ILE A 240 8.65 -17.91 0.16
N ARG A 241 9.12 -18.80 1.03
CA ARG A 241 9.58 -20.18 0.79
C ARG A 241 9.87 -20.53 -0.68
N HIS A 242 10.59 -19.61 -1.36
CA HIS A 242 11.07 -19.67 -2.75
C HIS A 242 10.17 -19.07 -3.86
N GLU A 243 9.63 -17.84 -3.74
CA GLU A 243 8.59 -17.26 -4.67
C GLU A 243 7.41 -18.27 -4.95
N LYS A 244 7.34 -19.24 -4.02
CA LYS A 244 6.81 -20.62 -3.94
C LYS A 244 6.76 -21.55 -5.17
N ARG A 245 7.76 -21.48 -6.07
CA ARG A 245 8.03 -22.34 -7.26
C ARG A 245 7.29 -21.92 -8.56
N GLN A 246 8.05 -21.81 -9.65
CA GLN A 246 7.87 -21.19 -10.99
C GLN A 246 6.57 -21.60 -11.75
N SER A 247 5.94 -20.85 -12.67
CA SER A 247 6.28 -19.61 -13.42
C SER A 247 5.18 -18.55 -13.26
N ILE A 248 5.58 -17.30 -13.01
CA ILE A 248 4.85 -16.14 -13.53
C ILE A 248 5.50 -15.87 -14.88
N THR A 249 4.97 -16.47 -15.94
CA THR A 249 5.49 -16.20 -17.29
C THR A 249 5.25 -14.72 -17.61
N ALA A 250 6.28 -14.09 -18.16
CA ALA A 250 6.34 -12.66 -18.50
C ALA A 250 5.11 -12.18 -19.27
#